data_AF-A0A383BDL0-F1
#
_entry.id   AF-A0A383BDL0-F1
#
_cell.length_a   1.000
_cell.length_b   1.000
_cell.length_c   1.000
_cell.angle_alpha   90.00
_cell.angle_beta   90.00
_cell.angle_gamma   90.00
#
_symmetry.space_group_name_H-M   'P 1'
#
loop_
_entity.id
_entity.type
_entity.pdbx_description
1 polymer ?
#
loop_
_entity_poly.entity_id
_entity_poly.type
_entity_poly.pdbx_seq_one_letter_code
_entity_poly.pdbx_strand_id
1 'polypeptide(L)'
;ESPELLIPPFFRNQYMWIGFGLAFFYNLLNIIHAFYPSLPSPGRSFNLGILFMERPWSAVRLISFQFRPAIFGLAYLMPLDVNFSVWFLYFVLKFEAVVTSALGYNLPGFPYVHDQSSGAFLALTVAFFWVGKRQFKNVVFKAFGSSSIDDSNEPLSFRVAFFGAISGLVFICIWCVAAGMTVTTVLLFFGLILAFALVYTKIRAEAGAPMIWLFPYGEHKRVMLNAFGPKAFIHNSSFQNLSVFA
;
A
#
# COMPACT_ATOMS: atom_id res chain seq x y z
N GLU A 1 5.94 39.96 -14.63
CA GLU A 1 6.36 38.76 -13.89
C GLU A 1 6.14 39.03 -12.41
N SER A 2 5.20 38.33 -11.78
CA SER A 2 4.99 38.40 -10.34
C SER A 2 6.21 37.81 -9.63
N PRO A 3 6.80 38.50 -8.64
CA PRO A 3 8.00 38.01 -7.96
C PRO A 3 7.70 36.63 -7.35
N GLU A 4 8.48 35.62 -7.71
CA GLU A 4 8.42 34.30 -7.08
C GLU A 4 8.66 34.49 -5.58
N LEU A 5 7.59 34.37 -4.80
CA LEU A 5 7.67 34.41 -3.36
C LEU A 5 8.52 33.21 -2.91
N LEU A 6 9.65 33.48 -2.25
CA LEU A 6 10.58 32.48 -1.68
C LEU A 6 9.90 31.44 -0.77
N ILE A 7 8.69 31.75 -0.27
CA ILE A 7 7.92 30.88 0.62
C ILE A 7 6.54 30.65 -0.01
N PRO A 8 6.17 29.39 -0.31
CA PRO A 8 4.85 29.04 -0.84
C PRO A 8 3.71 29.58 0.04
N PRO A 9 2.56 29.99 -0.54
CA PRO A 9 1.41 30.52 0.20
C PRO A 9 0.93 29.62 1.33
N PHE A 10 1.06 28.29 1.16
CA PHE A 10 0.72 27.30 2.18
C PHE A 10 1.44 27.54 3.50
N PHE A 11 2.75 27.82 3.47
CA PHE A 11 3.57 28.04 4.68
C PHE A 11 3.29 29.37 5.39
N ARG A 12 2.52 30.26 4.75
CA ARG A 12 2.08 31.53 5.36
C ARG A 12 0.72 31.42 6.02
N ASN A 13 0.02 30.30 5.83
CA ASN A 13 -1.32 30.11 6.34
C ASN A 13 -1.29 29.80 7.85
N GLN A 14 -1.95 30.67 8.65
CA GLN A 14 -2.09 30.50 10.10
C GLN A 14 -2.75 29.17 10.48
N TYR A 15 -3.75 28.69 9.71
CA TYR A 15 -4.46 27.45 10.02
C TYR A 15 -3.58 26.22 9.86
N MET A 16 -2.63 26.26 8.91
CA MET A 16 -1.64 25.20 8.75
C MET A 16 -0.73 25.12 9.99
N TRP A 17 -0.25 26.26 10.49
CA TRP A 17 0.59 26.30 11.69
C TRP A 17 -0.16 25.91 12.96
N ILE A 18 -1.45 26.25 13.07
CA ILE A 18 -2.30 25.77 14.17
C ILE A 18 -2.42 24.24 14.12
N GLY A 19 -2.73 23.67 12.95
CA GLY A 19 -2.82 22.22 12.77
C GLY A 19 -1.49 21.51 13.03
N PHE A 20 -0.38 22.08 12.56
CA PHE A 20 0.96 21.59 12.83
C PHE A 20 1.28 21.63 14.32
N GLY A 21 1.02 22.75 15.00
CA GLY A 21 1.25 22.90 16.43
C GLY A 21 0.49 21.86 17.24
N LEU A 22 -0.81 21.69 16.98
CA LEU A 22 -1.64 20.67 17.63
C LEU A 22 -1.09 19.26 17.44
N ALA A 23 -0.72 18.90 16.21
CA ALA A 23 -0.13 17.59 15.92
C ALA A 23 1.25 17.42 16.58
N PHE A 24 2.08 18.46 16.58
CA PHE A 24 3.40 18.47 17.18
C PHE A 24 3.32 18.25 18.68
N PHE A 25 2.54 19.07 19.40
CA PHE A 25 2.39 18.93 20.85
C PHE A 25 1.76 17.59 21.24
N TYR A 26 0.75 17.13 20.49
CA TYR A 26 0.16 15.80 20.72
C TYR A 26 1.21 14.68 20.62
N ASN A 27 2.02 14.66 19.56
CA ASN A 27 3.05 13.63 19.39
C ASN A 27 4.18 13.79 20.42
N LEU A 28 4.60 15.02 20.71
CA LEU A 28 5.64 15.32 21.69
C LEU A 28 5.26 14.78 23.08
N LEU A 29 4.03 15.03 23.55
CA LEU A 29 3.55 14.50 24.83
C LEU A 29 3.53 12.97 24.87
N ASN A 30 3.10 12.31 23.77
CA ASN A 30 3.12 10.86 23.67
C ASN A 30 4.55 10.29 23.65
N ILE A 31 5.50 10.97 22.99
CA ILE A 31 6.91 10.57 22.97
C ILE A 31 7.53 10.73 24.36
N ILE A 32 7.30 11.87 25.02
CA ILE A 32 7.80 12.12 26.38
C ILE A 32 7.26 11.07 27.33
N HIS A 33 5.96 10.76 27.32
CA HIS A 33 5.38 9.69 28.13
C HIS A 33 5.99 8.32 27.81
N ALA A 34 6.38 8.05 26.57
CA ALA A 34 7.03 6.79 26.23
C ALA A 34 8.41 6.64 26.90
N PHE A 35 9.15 7.73 27.08
CA PHE A 35 10.43 7.75 27.80
C PHE A 35 10.26 7.89 29.32
N TYR A 36 9.27 8.65 29.76
CA TYR A 36 8.96 8.94 31.16
C TYR A 36 7.48 8.66 31.46
N PRO A 37 7.11 7.40 31.76
CA PRO A 37 5.72 6.99 31.96
C PRO A 37 4.99 7.65 33.14
N SER A 38 5.71 8.38 33.99
CA SER A 38 5.13 9.16 35.11
C SER A 38 4.38 10.41 34.64
N LEU A 39 4.65 10.92 33.44
CA LEU A 39 3.96 12.06 32.86
C LEU A 39 2.71 11.61 32.10
N PRO A 40 1.54 12.26 32.24
CA PRO A 40 0.32 11.85 31.55
C PRO A 40 0.38 12.10 30.04
N SER A 41 -0.30 11.26 29.25
CA SER A 41 -0.43 11.41 27.80
C SER A 41 -1.88 11.26 27.34
N PRO A 42 -2.27 11.89 26.23
CA PRO A 42 -3.62 11.76 25.68
C PRO A 42 -3.96 10.33 25.21
N GLY A 43 -2.97 9.43 25.12
CA GLY A 43 -3.13 8.09 24.56
C GLY A 43 -3.23 8.10 23.02
N ARG A 44 -3.01 6.92 22.41
CA ARG A 44 -2.91 6.76 20.93
C ARG A 44 -4.15 6.12 20.29
N SER A 45 -4.93 5.38 21.06
CA SER A 45 -6.04 4.61 20.52
C SER A 45 -7.12 4.35 21.55
N PHE A 46 -8.38 4.41 21.10
CA PHE A 46 -9.55 4.00 21.87
C PHE A 46 -10.14 2.75 21.23
N ASN A 47 -10.28 1.68 22.02
CA ASN A 47 -10.90 0.45 21.53
C ASN A 47 -12.42 0.58 21.70
N LEU A 48 -13.14 0.75 20.58
CA LEU A 48 -14.61 0.81 20.57
C LEU A 48 -15.25 -0.57 20.56
N GLY A 49 -14.46 -1.63 20.34
CA GLY A 49 -14.93 -3.01 20.32
C GLY A 49 -15.55 -3.47 21.64
N ILE A 50 -15.24 -2.81 22.74
CA ILE A 50 -15.88 -3.08 24.04
C ILE A 50 -17.40 -2.80 24.03
N LEU A 51 -17.87 -1.96 23.11
CA LEU A 51 -19.28 -1.61 22.97
C LEU A 51 -20.09 -2.69 22.22
N PHE A 52 -19.41 -3.62 21.54
CA PHE A 52 -20.03 -4.60 20.64
C PHE A 52 -19.68 -6.03 21.09
N MET A 53 -20.31 -6.47 22.19
CA MET A 53 -20.05 -7.81 22.77
C MET A 53 -20.95 -8.91 22.21
N GLU A 54 -22.16 -8.56 21.76
CA GLU A 54 -23.17 -9.53 21.33
C GLU A 54 -23.20 -9.72 19.81
N ARG A 55 -23.58 -10.92 19.36
CA ARG A 55 -23.77 -11.20 17.93
C ARG A 55 -25.01 -10.45 17.39
N PRO A 56 -25.00 -9.95 16.14
CA PRO A 56 -23.93 -10.09 15.15
C PRO A 56 -22.81 -9.06 15.26
N TRP A 57 -23.01 -8.00 16.06
CA TRP A 57 -22.12 -6.85 16.21
C TRP A 57 -20.73 -7.19 16.75
N SER A 58 -20.59 -8.31 17.47
CA SER A 58 -19.31 -8.84 17.90
C SER A 58 -18.30 -9.04 16.76
N ALA A 59 -18.78 -9.15 15.51
CA ALA A 59 -17.93 -9.24 14.31
C ALA A 59 -17.10 -7.98 14.03
N VAL A 60 -17.51 -6.81 14.54
CA VAL A 60 -16.80 -5.53 14.33
C VAL A 60 -15.94 -5.11 15.52
N ARG A 61 -15.70 -6.03 16.48
CA ARG A 61 -14.92 -5.76 17.71
C ARG A 61 -13.50 -5.22 17.48
N LEU A 62 -12.95 -5.38 16.27
CA LEU A 62 -11.65 -4.84 15.89
C LEU A 62 -11.68 -3.35 15.45
N ILE A 63 -12.78 -2.62 15.66
CA ILE A 63 -12.79 -1.17 15.44
C ILE A 63 -12.05 -0.47 16.58
N SER A 64 -10.81 -0.06 16.31
CA SER A 64 -10.05 0.85 17.15
C SER A 64 -10.00 2.23 16.51
N PHE A 65 -10.43 3.26 17.23
CA PHE A 65 -10.22 4.63 16.80
C PHE A 65 -8.79 5.04 17.18
N GLN A 66 -7.92 5.19 16.19
CA GLN A 66 -6.56 5.67 16.40
C GLN A 66 -6.53 7.19 16.23
N PHE A 67 -6.25 7.91 17.30
CA PHE A 67 -6.19 9.36 17.23
C PHE A 67 -4.80 9.77 16.72
N ARG A 68 -4.71 10.17 15.45
CA ARG A 68 -3.45 10.55 14.79
C ARG A 68 -3.59 11.88 14.06
N PRO A 69 -3.44 13.02 14.77
CA PRO A 69 -3.63 14.36 14.21
C PRO A 69 -2.84 14.64 12.93
N ALA A 70 -1.62 14.12 12.83
CA ALA A 70 -0.79 14.25 11.63
C ALA A 70 -1.44 13.63 10.38
N ILE A 71 -2.18 12.52 10.54
CA ILE A 71 -2.91 11.90 9.44
C ILE A 71 -4.11 12.75 9.05
N PHE A 72 -4.82 13.37 9.98
CA PHE A 72 -5.93 14.28 9.65
C PHE A 72 -5.46 15.48 8.83
N GLY A 73 -4.31 16.07 9.19
CA GLY A 73 -3.71 17.15 8.41
C GLY A 73 -3.34 16.75 6.98
N LEU A 74 -2.84 15.53 6.78
CA LEU A 74 -2.51 15.01 5.45
C LEU A 74 -3.76 14.58 4.67
N ALA A 75 -4.75 13.98 5.35
CA ALA A 75 -6.03 13.63 4.76
C ALA A 75 -6.81 14.85 4.26
N TYR A 76 -6.61 16.02 4.87
CA TYR A 76 -7.16 17.29 4.38
C TYR A 76 -6.62 17.67 2.98
N LEU A 77 -5.40 17.27 2.64
CA LEU A 77 -4.79 17.53 1.34
C LEU A 77 -5.14 16.47 0.29
N MET A 78 -5.79 15.37 0.68
CA MET A 78 -6.17 14.30 -0.22
C MET A 78 -7.35 14.71 -1.11
N PRO A 79 -7.42 14.21 -2.36
CA PRO A 79 -8.62 14.34 -3.17
C PRO A 79 -9.85 13.79 -2.45
N LEU A 80 -10.98 14.50 -2.56
CA LEU A 80 -12.21 14.18 -1.83
C LEU A 80 -12.73 12.78 -2.17
N ASP A 81 -12.63 12.36 -3.43
CA ASP A 81 -13.05 11.04 -3.89
C ASP A 81 -12.25 9.90 -3.25
N VAL A 82 -10.93 10.12 -3.08
CA VAL A 82 -10.04 9.15 -2.42
C VAL A 82 -10.39 9.06 -0.93
N ASN A 83 -10.59 10.21 -0.27
CA ASN A 83 -10.96 10.23 1.14
C ASN A 83 -12.31 9.55 1.38
N PHE A 84 -13.30 9.82 0.53
CA PHE A 84 -14.61 9.16 0.56
C PHE A 84 -14.48 7.64 0.44
N SER A 85 -13.71 7.19 -0.55
CA SER A 85 -13.51 5.76 -0.83
C SER A 85 -12.90 5.02 0.37
N VAL A 86 -11.94 5.62 1.08
CA VAL A 86 -11.23 4.98 2.21
C VAL A 86 -12.18 4.63 3.36
N TRP A 87 -12.94 5.60 3.86
CA TRP A 87 -13.83 5.34 4.99
C TRP A 87 -15.06 4.53 4.56
N PHE A 88 -15.59 4.76 3.37
CA PHE A 88 -16.74 4.03 2.84
C PHE A 88 -16.43 2.54 2.70
N LEU A 89 -15.34 2.19 1.98
CA LEU A 89 -14.94 0.80 1.79
C LEU A 89 -14.56 0.12 3.11
N TYR A 90 -14.01 0.86 4.08
CA TYR A 90 -13.79 0.34 5.42
C TYR A 90 -15.10 -0.11 6.09
N PHE A 91 -16.17 0.69 6.01
CA PHE A 91 -17.47 0.28 6.57
C PHE A 91 -18.12 -0.85 5.77
N VAL A 92 -17.92 -0.92 4.45
CA VAL A 92 -18.37 -2.08 3.65
C VAL A 92 -17.74 -3.36 4.17
N LEU A 93 -16.42 -3.39 4.40
CA LEU A 93 -15.75 -4.56 5.01
C LEU A 93 -16.32 -4.93 6.39
N LYS A 94 -16.65 -3.93 7.21
CA LYS A 94 -17.28 -4.18 8.52
C LYS A 94 -18.70 -4.72 8.36
N PHE A 95 -19.46 -4.19 7.41
CA PHE A 95 -20.80 -4.64 7.12
C PHE A 95 -20.82 -6.09 6.64
N GLU A 96 -19.90 -6.50 5.76
CA GLU A 96 -19.74 -7.89 5.35
C GLU A 96 -19.55 -8.82 6.56
N ALA A 97 -18.70 -8.43 7.51
CA ALA A 97 -18.45 -9.19 8.73
C ALA A 97 -19.72 -9.33 9.61
N VAL A 98 -20.51 -8.26 9.75
CA VAL A 98 -21.77 -8.27 10.50
C VAL A 98 -22.80 -9.17 9.81
N VAL A 99 -22.99 -9.03 8.50
CA VAL A 99 -23.95 -9.85 7.73
C VAL A 99 -23.61 -11.33 7.86
N THR A 100 -22.34 -11.69 7.69
CA THR A 100 -21.88 -13.07 7.80
C THR A 100 -22.12 -13.65 9.20
N SER A 101 -21.86 -12.86 10.23
CA SER A 101 -22.15 -13.20 11.63
C SER A 101 -23.66 -13.35 11.89
N ALA A 102 -24.49 -12.48 11.30
CA ALA A 102 -25.94 -12.53 11.41
C ALA A 102 -26.55 -13.77 10.75
N LEU A 103 -25.95 -14.24 9.65
CA LEU A 103 -26.31 -15.49 8.98
C LEU A 103 -25.86 -16.75 9.76
N GLY A 104 -25.14 -16.58 10.88
CA GLY A 104 -24.67 -17.68 11.72
C GLY A 104 -23.35 -18.31 11.28
N TYR A 105 -22.70 -17.79 10.25
CA TYR A 105 -21.39 -18.26 9.81
C TYR A 105 -20.28 -17.76 10.76
N ASN A 106 -19.39 -18.66 11.16
CA ASN A 106 -18.20 -18.33 11.95
C ASN A 106 -16.93 -18.69 11.18
N LEU A 107 -16.60 -17.86 10.19
CA LEU A 107 -15.46 -18.04 9.31
C LEU A 107 -14.21 -17.38 9.93
N PRO A 108 -13.15 -18.15 10.24
CA PRO A 108 -11.92 -17.60 10.78
C PRO A 108 -11.30 -16.58 9.82
N GLY A 109 -10.99 -15.38 10.31
CA GLY A 109 -10.34 -14.34 9.51
C GLY A 109 -11.25 -13.58 8.55
N PHE A 110 -12.54 -13.91 8.46
CA PHE A 110 -13.51 -13.14 7.68
C PHE A 110 -13.61 -11.69 8.20
N PRO A 111 -13.62 -10.65 7.35
CA PRO A 111 -13.88 -10.63 5.91
C PRO A 111 -12.64 -10.80 5.01
N TYR A 112 -11.56 -11.43 5.48
CA TYR A 112 -10.35 -11.68 4.68
C TYR A 112 -9.75 -10.40 4.11
N VAL A 113 -9.61 -9.37 4.95
CA VAL A 113 -9.16 -8.01 4.55
C VAL A 113 -7.86 -8.06 3.73
N HIS A 114 -6.92 -8.93 4.08
CA HIS A 114 -5.65 -9.07 3.37
C HIS A 114 -5.81 -9.67 1.97
N ASP A 115 -6.62 -10.71 1.81
CA ASP A 115 -6.90 -11.33 0.51
C ASP A 115 -7.72 -10.38 -0.38
N GLN A 116 -8.74 -9.73 0.18
CA GLN A 116 -9.52 -8.71 -0.53
C GLN A 116 -8.63 -7.54 -0.98
N SER A 117 -7.77 -7.04 -0.10
CA SER A 117 -6.82 -5.96 -0.43
C SER A 117 -5.85 -6.39 -1.53
N SER A 118 -5.34 -7.62 -1.46
CA SER A 118 -4.46 -8.17 -2.49
C SER A 118 -5.16 -8.27 -3.85
N GLY A 119 -6.41 -8.75 -3.87
CA GLY A 119 -7.26 -8.78 -5.06
C GLY A 119 -7.52 -7.39 -5.64
N ALA A 120 -7.81 -6.40 -4.78
CA ALA A 120 -7.99 -5.02 -5.18
C ALA A 120 -6.71 -4.41 -5.78
N PHE A 121 -5.54 -4.69 -5.19
CA PHE A 121 -4.25 -4.27 -5.74
C PHE A 121 -4.02 -4.87 -7.13
N LEU A 122 -4.28 -6.16 -7.33
CA LEU A 122 -4.16 -6.79 -8.66
C LEU A 122 -5.11 -6.19 -9.68
N ALA A 123 -6.37 -5.94 -9.29
CA ALA A 123 -7.35 -5.30 -10.15
C ALA A 123 -6.90 -3.87 -10.55
N LEU A 124 -6.37 -3.09 -9.60
CA LEU A 124 -5.82 -1.76 -9.87
C LEU A 124 -4.58 -1.81 -10.75
N THR A 125 -3.69 -2.79 -10.57
CA THR A 125 -2.54 -2.99 -11.48
C THR A 125 -3.03 -3.16 -12.91
N VAL A 126 -4.01 -4.03 -13.14
CA VAL A 126 -4.60 -4.24 -14.48
C VAL A 126 -5.22 -2.94 -15.01
N ALA A 127 -5.98 -2.22 -14.19
CA ALA A 127 -6.58 -0.95 -14.57
C ALA A 127 -5.52 0.11 -14.95
N PHE A 128 -4.41 0.20 -14.22
CA PHE A 128 -3.32 1.14 -14.51
C PHE A 128 -2.58 0.79 -15.80
N PHE A 129 -2.32 -0.49 -16.06
CA PHE A 129 -1.77 -0.91 -17.35
C PHE A 129 -2.74 -0.61 -18.49
N TRP A 130 -4.04 -0.81 -18.28
CA TRP A 130 -5.07 -0.53 -19.29
C TRP A 130 -5.16 0.96 -19.64
N VAL A 131 -5.21 1.84 -18.63
CA VAL A 131 -5.26 3.29 -18.81
C VAL A 131 -3.94 3.82 -19.38
N GLY A 132 -2.80 3.29 -18.92
CA GLY A 132 -1.46 3.71 -19.32
C GLY A 132 -0.93 3.08 -20.62
N LYS A 133 -1.70 2.21 -21.30
CA LYS A 133 -1.22 1.38 -22.42
C LYS A 133 -0.54 2.17 -23.54
N ARG A 134 -1.01 3.41 -23.80
CA ARG A 134 -0.41 4.29 -24.81
C ARG A 134 0.96 4.82 -24.36
N GLN A 135 1.07 5.25 -23.11
CA GLN A 135 2.33 5.71 -22.52
C GLN A 135 3.36 4.57 -22.49
N PHE A 136 2.96 3.36 -22.09
CA PHE A 136 3.86 2.20 -22.11
C PHE A 136 4.34 1.89 -23.54
N LYS A 137 3.44 1.86 -24.52
CA LYS A 137 3.80 1.66 -25.93
C LYS A 137 4.78 2.72 -26.43
N ASN A 138 4.57 3.97 -26.03
CA ASN A 138 5.45 5.08 -26.38
C ASN A 138 6.86 4.94 -25.78
N VAL A 139 6.96 4.54 -24.52
CA VAL A 139 8.25 4.28 -23.83
C VAL A 139 8.99 3.14 -24.53
N VAL A 140 8.30 2.04 -24.83
CA VAL A 140 8.87 0.89 -25.55
C VAL A 140 9.39 1.32 -26.93
N PHE A 141 8.57 2.02 -27.72
CA PHE A 141 9.02 2.47 -29.04
C PHE A 141 10.17 3.46 -28.99
N LYS A 142 10.18 4.40 -28.04
CA LYS A 142 11.34 5.30 -27.87
C LYS A 142 12.59 4.50 -27.49
N ALA A 143 12.46 3.49 -26.63
CA ALA A 143 13.56 2.62 -26.24
C ALA A 143 14.21 1.94 -27.45
N PHE A 144 13.41 1.53 -28.44
CA PHE A 144 13.88 0.94 -29.70
C PHE A 144 14.12 1.97 -30.84
N GLY A 145 13.98 3.28 -30.57
CA GLY A 145 14.28 4.35 -31.54
C GLY A 145 13.17 4.72 -32.52
N SER A 146 11.94 4.30 -32.28
CA SER A 146 10.79 4.46 -33.16
C SER A 146 9.84 5.63 -32.80
N SER A 147 10.12 6.42 -31.75
CA SER A 147 9.21 7.45 -31.23
C SER A 147 9.83 8.85 -31.22
N SER A 148 9.06 9.86 -31.64
CA SER A 148 9.44 11.29 -31.70
C SER A 148 9.24 12.06 -30.39
N ILE A 149 9.02 11.37 -29.27
CA ILE A 149 8.83 12.03 -27.96
C ILE A 149 10.15 12.61 -27.51
N ASP A 150 10.16 13.89 -27.16
CA ASP A 150 11.32 14.57 -26.59
C ASP A 150 11.48 14.17 -25.11
N ASP A 151 12.64 13.61 -24.78
CA ASP A 151 13.05 13.18 -23.44
C ASP A 151 14.20 14.01 -22.88
N SER A 152 14.49 15.18 -23.46
CA SER A 152 15.62 16.05 -23.07
C SER A 152 15.47 16.67 -21.67
N ASN A 153 14.25 16.84 -21.19
CA ASN A 153 13.95 17.37 -19.85
C ASN A 153 13.79 16.27 -18.78
N GLU A 154 13.93 14.99 -19.16
CA GLU A 154 13.81 13.87 -18.22
C GLU A 154 15.18 13.56 -17.58
N PRO A 155 15.23 13.19 -16.28
CA PRO A 155 16.49 12.87 -15.61
C PRO A 155 17.27 11.68 -16.24
N LEU A 156 16.55 10.77 -16.90
CA LEU A 156 17.11 9.62 -17.61
C LEU A 156 16.41 9.46 -18.96
N SER A 157 17.19 9.21 -20.01
CA SER A 157 16.61 8.84 -21.31
C SER A 157 15.74 7.59 -21.21
N PHE A 158 14.67 7.51 -22.00
CA PHE A 158 13.77 6.36 -21.96
C PHE A 158 14.45 5.05 -22.35
N ARG A 159 15.52 5.11 -23.17
CA ARG A 159 16.35 3.95 -23.51
C ARG A 159 17.04 3.37 -22.28
N VAL A 160 17.75 4.21 -21.53
CA VAL A 160 18.51 3.77 -20.35
C VAL A 160 17.54 3.28 -19.27
N ALA A 161 16.44 3.99 -19.03
CA ALA A 161 15.44 3.57 -18.05
C ALA A 161 14.82 2.20 -18.41
N PHE A 162 14.47 1.99 -19.68
CA PHE A 162 13.87 0.73 -20.14
C PHE A 162 14.83 -0.45 -20.07
N PHE A 163 16.02 -0.34 -20.67
CA PHE A 163 17.00 -1.42 -20.66
C PHE A 163 17.60 -1.66 -19.26
N GLY A 164 17.74 -0.61 -18.45
CA GLY A 164 18.14 -0.72 -17.05
C GLY A 164 17.11 -1.50 -16.23
N ALA A 165 15.82 -1.19 -16.37
CA ALA A 165 14.75 -1.91 -15.69
C ALA A 165 14.68 -3.38 -16.11
N ILE A 166 14.75 -3.67 -17.42
CA ILE A 166 14.73 -5.05 -17.93
C ILE A 166 15.97 -5.82 -17.49
N SER A 167 17.17 -5.25 -17.64
CA SER A 167 18.41 -5.94 -17.28
C SER A 167 18.50 -6.21 -15.78
N GLY A 168 18.09 -5.26 -14.94
CA GLY A 168 17.99 -5.45 -13.49
C GLY A 168 17.00 -6.56 -13.11
N LEU A 169 15.83 -6.59 -13.75
CA LEU A 169 14.82 -7.63 -13.52
C LEU A 169 15.30 -9.01 -13.97
N VAL A 170 15.94 -9.10 -15.14
CA VAL A 170 16.51 -10.36 -15.63
C VAL A 170 17.64 -10.83 -14.73
N PHE A 171 18.54 -9.94 -14.32
CA PHE A 171 19.65 -10.24 -13.43
C PHE A 171 19.16 -10.81 -12.09
N ILE A 172 18.21 -10.14 -11.43
CA ILE A 172 17.70 -10.60 -10.13
C ILE A 172 16.93 -11.92 -10.27
N CYS A 173 16.21 -12.12 -11.39
CA CYS A 173 15.55 -13.39 -11.65
C CYS A 173 16.56 -14.54 -11.82
N ILE A 174 17.63 -14.34 -12.59
CA ILE A 174 18.70 -15.33 -12.77
C ILE A 174 19.36 -15.63 -11.43
N TRP A 175 19.65 -14.60 -10.63
CA TRP A 175 20.24 -14.78 -9.30
C TRP A 175 19.36 -15.63 -8.38
N CYS A 176 18.06 -15.36 -8.34
CA CYS A 176 17.11 -16.15 -7.54
C CYS A 176 17.01 -17.60 -8.01
N VAL A 177 17.04 -17.84 -9.32
CA VAL A 177 17.08 -19.20 -9.87
C VAL A 177 18.38 -19.91 -9.49
N ALA A 178 19.51 -19.22 -9.59
CA ALA A 178 20.81 -19.74 -9.15
C ALA A 178 20.85 -20.03 -7.63
N ALA A 179 20.09 -19.28 -6.83
CA ALA A 179 19.91 -19.50 -5.40
C ALA A 179 18.96 -20.67 -5.05
N GLY A 180 18.38 -21.36 -6.05
CA GLY A 180 17.55 -22.55 -5.86
C GLY A 180 16.04 -22.31 -5.97
N MET A 181 15.59 -21.13 -6.40
CA MET A 181 14.19 -20.90 -6.72
C MET A 181 13.84 -21.43 -8.11
N THR A 182 12.60 -21.88 -8.29
CA THR A 182 12.07 -22.24 -9.61
C THR A 182 11.72 -20.99 -10.41
N VAL A 183 11.86 -21.04 -11.74
CA VAL A 183 11.53 -19.92 -12.64
C VAL A 183 10.10 -19.41 -12.41
N THR A 184 9.12 -20.31 -12.27
CA THR A 184 7.72 -19.94 -12.01
C THR A 184 7.57 -19.16 -10.71
N THR A 185 8.25 -19.57 -9.64
CA THR A 185 8.18 -18.89 -8.33
C THR A 185 8.78 -17.50 -8.42
N VAL A 186 9.94 -17.37 -9.06
CA VAL A 186 10.61 -16.08 -9.24
C VAL A 186 9.74 -15.11 -10.04
N LEU A 187 9.20 -15.55 -11.18
CA LEU A 187 8.35 -14.71 -12.03
C LEU A 187 7.07 -14.25 -11.32
N LEU A 188 6.40 -15.16 -10.61
CA LEU A 188 5.21 -14.81 -9.82
C LEU A 188 5.55 -13.86 -8.67
N PHE A 189 6.62 -14.14 -7.93
CA PHE A 189 7.05 -13.34 -6.78
C PHE A 189 7.38 -11.90 -7.19
N PHE A 190 8.28 -11.72 -8.16
CA PHE A 190 8.62 -10.37 -8.63
C PHE A 190 7.48 -9.71 -9.40
N GLY A 191 6.66 -10.46 -10.13
CA GLY A 191 5.46 -9.94 -10.78
C GLY A 191 4.47 -9.33 -9.78
N LEU A 192 4.19 -10.04 -8.69
CA LEU A 192 3.31 -9.55 -7.61
C LEU A 192 3.93 -8.37 -6.87
N ILE A 193 5.22 -8.42 -6.56
CA ILE A 193 5.93 -7.31 -5.91
C ILE A 193 5.86 -6.04 -6.76
N LEU A 194 6.16 -6.14 -8.06
CA LEU A 194 6.11 -4.99 -8.97
C LEU A 194 4.69 -4.47 -9.17
N ALA A 195 3.71 -5.37 -9.29
CA ALA A 195 2.29 -5.01 -9.39
C ALA A 195 1.85 -4.18 -8.17
N PHE A 196 2.19 -4.65 -6.98
CA PHE A 196 1.82 -3.97 -5.76
C PHE A 196 2.63 -2.70 -5.53
N ALA A 197 3.92 -2.68 -5.89
CA ALA A 197 4.76 -1.49 -5.83
C ALA A 197 4.21 -0.37 -6.74
N LEU A 198 3.71 -0.72 -7.93
CA LEU A 198 3.08 0.24 -8.84
C LEU A 198 1.86 0.88 -8.21
N VAL A 199 0.95 0.08 -7.65
CA VAL A 199 -0.25 0.58 -6.98
C VAL A 199 0.10 1.42 -5.74
N TYR A 200 1.07 0.96 -4.95
CA TYR A 200 1.56 1.68 -3.78
C TYR A 200 2.13 3.06 -4.16
N THR A 201 2.98 3.13 -5.19
CA THR A 201 3.53 4.41 -5.67
C THR A 201 2.41 5.34 -6.14
N LYS A 202 1.39 4.82 -6.81
CA LYS A 202 0.21 5.60 -7.23
C LYS A 202 -0.57 6.14 -6.04
N ILE A 203 -0.90 5.30 -5.06
CA ILE A 203 -1.58 5.73 -3.83
C ILE A 203 -0.74 6.78 -3.10
N ARG A 204 0.58 6.60 -3.01
CA ARG A 204 1.47 7.59 -2.38
C ARG A 204 1.50 8.92 -3.12
N ALA A 205 1.53 8.89 -4.45
CA ALA A 205 1.54 10.10 -5.27
C ALA A 205 0.21 10.87 -5.21
N GLU A 206 -0.93 10.17 -5.15
CA GLU A 206 -2.27 10.78 -5.20
C GLU A 206 -2.81 11.13 -3.81
N ALA A 207 -2.58 10.27 -2.81
CA ALA A 207 -3.11 10.43 -1.46
C ALA A 207 -2.11 11.02 -0.46
N GLY A 208 -0.82 11.16 -0.82
CA GLY A 208 0.21 11.63 0.13
C GLY A 208 0.30 10.78 1.40
N ALA A 209 -0.17 9.53 1.35
CA ALA A 209 -0.48 8.76 2.54
C ALA A 209 0.79 8.46 3.36
N PRO A 210 0.92 8.96 4.60
CA PRO A 210 2.17 8.94 5.38
C PRO A 210 2.48 7.59 6.04
N MET A 211 1.70 6.54 5.74
CA MET A 211 1.90 5.25 6.37
C MET A 211 3.07 4.50 5.73
N ILE A 212 3.91 3.91 6.58
CA ILE A 212 5.02 3.05 6.16
C ILE A 212 4.48 1.73 5.55
N TRP A 213 3.30 1.29 6.02
CA TRP A 213 2.67 0.02 5.66
C TRP A 213 1.35 0.20 4.90
N LEU A 214 1.33 0.95 3.79
CA LEU A 214 0.19 0.90 2.85
C LEU A 214 0.22 -0.33 1.94
N PHE A 215 1.40 -0.95 1.82
CA PHE A 215 1.57 -2.22 1.14
C PHE A 215 1.17 -3.36 2.09
N PRO A 216 0.41 -4.35 1.61
CA PRO A 216 0.14 -5.57 2.36
C PRO A 216 1.45 -6.38 2.45
N TYR A 217 2.26 -6.06 3.47
CA TYR A 217 3.61 -6.62 3.66
C TYR A 217 3.56 -8.12 3.90
N GLY A 218 4.32 -8.87 3.09
CA GLY A 218 4.27 -10.33 3.10
C GLY A 218 3.02 -10.95 2.47
N GLU A 219 2.06 -10.16 1.98
CA GLU A 219 0.84 -10.74 1.39
C GLU A 219 1.10 -11.25 -0.03
N HIS A 220 2.05 -10.70 -0.79
CA HIS A 220 2.46 -11.26 -2.08
C HIS A 220 2.86 -12.74 -1.98
N LYS A 221 3.53 -13.15 -0.90
CA LYS A 221 3.87 -14.55 -0.65
C LYS A 221 2.65 -15.38 -0.22
N ARG A 222 1.73 -14.81 0.57
CA ARG A 222 0.47 -15.46 0.95
C ARG A 222 -0.48 -15.65 -0.23
N VAL A 223 -0.59 -14.69 -1.13
CA VAL A 223 -1.40 -14.78 -2.36
C VAL A 223 -0.98 -16.00 -3.18
N MET A 224 0.34 -16.21 -3.34
CA MET A 224 0.86 -17.39 -4.04
C MET A 224 0.43 -18.69 -3.36
N LEU A 225 0.57 -18.78 -2.03
CA LEU A 225 0.19 -19.97 -1.26
C LEU A 225 -1.34 -20.20 -1.23
N ASN A 226 -2.12 -19.13 -1.11
CA ASN A 226 -3.59 -19.19 -1.05
C ASN A 226 -4.18 -19.56 -2.42
N ALA A 227 -3.59 -19.08 -3.52
CA ALA A 227 -4.09 -19.35 -4.88
C ALA A 227 -3.68 -20.73 -5.41
N PHE A 228 -2.43 -21.15 -5.20
CA PHE A 228 -1.88 -22.37 -5.83
C PHE A 228 -1.64 -23.52 -4.83
N GLY A 229 -1.64 -23.23 -3.53
CA GLY A 229 -1.26 -24.19 -2.50
C GLY A 229 0.25 -24.39 -2.40
N PRO A 230 0.78 -24.80 -1.23
CA PRO A 230 2.22 -25.04 -1.04
C PRO A 230 2.80 -26.11 -1.97
N LYS A 231 1.99 -27.11 -2.33
CA LYS A 231 2.40 -28.24 -3.19
C LYS A 231 2.83 -27.79 -4.59
N ALA A 232 2.22 -26.74 -5.13
CA ALA A 232 2.59 -26.20 -6.44
C ALA A 232 4.01 -25.65 -6.50
N PHE A 233 4.60 -25.31 -5.34
CA PHE A 233 5.94 -24.75 -5.21
C PHE A 233 6.97 -25.78 -4.74
N ILE A 234 6.60 -27.06 -4.59
CA ILE A 234 7.54 -28.15 -4.31
C ILE A 234 7.92 -28.77 -5.65
N HIS A 235 9.19 -28.68 -6.04
CA HIS A 235 9.71 -29.26 -7.28
C HIS A 235 10.73 -30.34 -6.98
N ASN A 236 10.60 -31.51 -7.64
CA ASN A 236 11.51 -32.65 -7.47
C ASN A 236 11.76 -33.06 -6.01
N SER A 237 10.73 -33.00 -5.15
CA SER A 237 10.82 -33.29 -3.71
C SER A 237 11.81 -32.40 -2.91
N SER A 238 12.30 -31.31 -3.52
CA SER A 238 13.17 -30.32 -2.86
C SER A 238 12.33 -29.20 -2.25
N PHE A 239 12.63 -28.86 -1.00
CA PHE A 239 12.03 -27.74 -0.28
C PHE A 239 12.79 -26.43 -0.46
N GLN A 240 13.89 -26.42 -1.23
CA GLN A 240 14.69 -25.20 -1.44
C GLN A 240 13.86 -24.05 -1.99
N ASN A 241 12.94 -24.32 -2.91
CA ASN A 241 12.05 -23.32 -3.47
C ASN A 241 11.08 -22.72 -2.43
N LEU A 242 10.80 -23.41 -1.33
CA LEU A 242 9.93 -22.90 -0.27
C LEU A 242 10.62 -21.89 0.65
N SER A 243 11.95 -21.74 0.56
CA SER A 243 12.70 -20.77 1.37
C SER A 243 12.22 -19.32 1.17
N VAL A 244 11.65 -18.99 0.00
CA VAL A 244 11.04 -17.67 -0.25
C VAL A 244 9.79 -17.39 0.61
N PHE A 245 9.13 -18.46 1.09
CA PHE A 245 7.92 -18.37 1.90
C PHE A 245 8.20 -18.39 3.41
N ALA A 246 9.40 -18.81 3.82
CA ALA A 246 9.86 -18.70 5.21
C ALA A 246 9.84 -17.25 5.70
#